data_AF-A0A925J0F5-F1
#
_entry.id   AF-A0A925J0F5-F1
#
_cell.length_a   1.000
_cell.length_b   1.000
_cell.length_c   1.000
_cell.angle_alpha   90.00
_cell.angle_beta   90.00
_cell.angle_gamma   90.00
#
_symmetry.space_group_name_H-M   'P 1'
#
loop_
_entity.id
_entity.type
_entity.pdbx_description
1 polymer ?
#
loop_
_entity_poly.entity_id
_entity_poly.type
_entity_poly.pdbx_seq_one_letter_code
_entity_poly.pdbx_strand_id
1 'polypeptide(L)'
;MELKIQVMCHHLPGAKVLGAPTQNYENVFLGMQEGDTVVGAEPASRERVVFEPTFRVAPLSGGLTNFLGPFAKGTPTERFFYLSWVTKGPYGDLRMFRRAKILLSHVPWERVVRAIQLGNPLRVE
;
A
#
# COMPACT_ATOMS: atom_id res chain seq x y z
N MET A 1 -5.95 -16.25 9.67
CA MET A 1 -6.29 -15.13 10.59
C MET A 1 -6.34 -13.84 9.77
N GLU A 2 -6.91 -12.77 10.29
CA GLU A 2 -6.81 -11.44 9.67
C GLU A 2 -5.77 -10.58 10.40
N LEU A 3 -5.04 -9.78 9.62
CA LEU A 3 -4.04 -8.84 10.11
C LEU A 3 -4.25 -7.50 9.40
N LYS A 4 -4.41 -6.44 10.18
CA LYS A 4 -4.30 -5.07 9.69
C LYS A 4 -2.83 -4.67 9.61
N ILE A 5 -2.40 -4.14 8.47
CA ILE A 5 -1.11 -3.47 8.32
C ILE A 5 -1.34 -1.97 8.42
N GLN A 6 -0.36 -1.23 8.93
CA GLN A 6 -0.37 0.23 8.95
C GLN A 6 0.89 0.76 8.25
N VAL A 7 0.71 1.63 7.27
CA VAL A 7 1.81 2.28 6.53
C VAL A 7 1.65 3.77 6.62
N MET A 8 2.69 4.44 7.13
CA MET A 8 2.71 5.89 7.29
C MET A 8 3.57 6.51 6.21
N CYS A 9 2.94 7.23 5.30
CA CYS A 9 3.61 7.97 4.25
C CYS A 9 3.85 9.41 4.69
N HIS A 10 5.05 9.91 4.39
CA HIS A 10 5.52 11.26 4.65
C HIS A 10 6.27 11.80 3.43
N HIS A 11 6.56 13.10 3.40
CA HIS A 11 7.26 13.76 2.30
C HIS A 11 6.63 13.47 0.92
N LEU A 12 5.30 13.52 0.85
CA LEU A 12 4.56 13.29 -0.39
C LEU A 12 4.88 14.37 -1.42
N PRO A 13 4.80 14.07 -2.73
CA PRO A 13 5.37 14.92 -3.77
C PRO A 13 4.53 16.19 -4.06
N GLY A 14 3.42 16.42 -3.35
CA GLY A 14 2.54 17.57 -3.58
C GLY A 14 1.44 17.31 -4.61
N ALA A 15 0.61 18.32 -4.84
CA ALA A 15 -0.51 18.26 -5.79
C ALA A 15 -0.07 18.30 -7.26
N LYS A 16 1.20 18.65 -7.52
CA LYS A 16 1.81 18.73 -8.84
C LYS A 16 3.15 18.00 -8.84
N VAL A 17 3.34 17.10 -9.79
CA VAL A 17 4.60 16.37 -9.98
C VAL A 17 5.13 16.65 -11.37
N LEU A 18 6.30 17.27 -11.42
CA LEU A 18 7.07 17.46 -12.64
C LEU A 18 7.89 16.18 -12.89
N GLY A 19 7.55 15.45 -13.93
CA GLY A 19 8.25 14.25 -14.39
C GLY A 19 9.34 14.58 -15.41
N ALA A 20 9.57 13.67 -16.35
CA ALA A 20 10.37 13.93 -17.55
C ALA A 20 9.79 15.13 -18.35
N PRO A 21 10.52 15.72 -19.32
CA PRO A 21 10.18 17.03 -19.93
C PRO A 21 8.74 17.24 -20.43
N THR A 22 7.99 16.16 -20.67
CA THR A 22 6.61 16.16 -21.17
C THR A 22 5.58 15.53 -20.21
N GLN A 23 5.99 15.06 -19.03
CA GLN A 23 5.11 14.40 -18.06
C GLN A 23 4.89 15.29 -16.84
N ASN A 24 3.87 16.13 -16.91
CA ASN A 24 3.40 16.89 -15.75
C ASN A 24 2.11 16.26 -15.24
N TYR A 25 2.06 15.95 -13.95
CA TYR A 25 0.89 15.43 -13.27
C TYR A 25 0.34 16.49 -12.34
N GLU A 26 -0.97 16.75 -12.42
CA GLU A 26 -1.70 17.63 -11.51
C GLU A 26 -2.83 16.83 -10.83
N ASN A 27 -3.41 17.40 -9.77
CA ASN A 27 -4.41 16.73 -8.94
C ASN A 27 -3.93 15.34 -8.52
N VAL A 28 -2.73 15.30 -7.94
CA VAL A 28 -2.06 14.05 -7.56
C VAL A 28 -2.57 13.55 -6.20
N PHE A 29 -2.91 12.26 -6.17
CA PHE A 29 -3.32 11.52 -4.98
C PHE A 29 -2.45 10.28 -4.83
N LEU A 30 -2.40 9.75 -3.61
CA LEU A 30 -1.80 8.46 -3.27
C LEU A 30 -2.89 7.57 -2.72
N GLY A 31 -2.98 6.32 -3.17
CA GLY A 31 -3.95 5.34 -2.66
C GLY A 31 -3.43 3.91 -2.66
N MET A 32 -4.21 2.98 -2.11
CA MET A 32 -3.87 1.56 -2.09
C MET A 32 -4.43 0.87 -3.33
N GLN A 33 -3.68 -0.08 -3.91
CA GLN A 33 -4.22 -0.88 -5.03
C GLN A 33 -4.96 -2.13 -4.52
N GLU A 34 -6.25 -2.20 -4.80
CA GLU A 34 -7.12 -3.36 -4.55
C GLU A 34 -7.54 -3.99 -5.89
N GLY A 35 -7.08 -5.22 -6.17
CA GLY A 35 -7.22 -5.79 -7.51
C GLY A 35 -6.54 -4.88 -8.54
N ASP A 36 -7.33 -4.35 -9.48
CA ASP A 36 -6.87 -3.42 -10.52
C ASP A 36 -7.32 -1.97 -10.27
N THR A 37 -7.94 -1.70 -9.11
CA THR A 37 -8.47 -0.39 -8.73
C THR A 37 -7.61 0.27 -7.65
N VAL A 38 -7.66 1.59 -7.55
CA VAL A 38 -7.04 2.35 -6.46
C VAL A 38 -8.14 2.83 -5.52
N VAL A 39 -8.00 2.49 -4.23
CA VAL A 39 -8.96 2.78 -3.17
C VAL A 39 -8.32 3.65 -2.08
N GLY A 40 -9.16 4.39 -1.34
CA GLY A 40 -8.71 5.25 -0.25
C GLY A 40 -7.74 6.35 -0.68
N ALA A 41 -7.89 6.88 -1.91
CA ALA A 41 -6.98 7.88 -2.44
C ALA A 41 -7.02 9.20 -1.65
N GLU A 42 -5.86 9.62 -1.16
CA GLU A 42 -5.67 10.83 -0.35
C GLU A 42 -4.79 11.85 -1.10
N PRO A 43 -5.02 13.17 -0.94
CA PRO A 43 -4.23 14.18 -1.63
C PRO A 43 -2.74 14.05 -1.32
N ALA A 44 -1.90 14.04 -2.36
CA ALA A 44 -0.45 13.96 -2.21
C ALA A 44 0.18 15.28 -1.70
N SER A 45 -0.63 16.33 -1.49
CA SER A 45 -0.23 17.56 -0.80
C SER A 45 -0.31 17.48 0.72
N ARG A 46 -0.85 16.39 1.29
CA ARG A 46 -0.86 16.19 2.74
C ARG A 46 0.56 15.94 3.24
N GLU A 47 0.88 16.51 4.40
CA GLU A 47 2.16 16.28 5.08
C GLU A 47 2.33 14.80 5.45
N ARG A 48 1.23 14.15 5.85
CA ARG A 48 1.19 12.75 6.27
C ARG A 48 -0.10 12.07 5.83
N VAL A 49 0.01 10.82 5.39
CA VAL A 49 -1.12 9.94 5.10
C VAL A 49 -0.85 8.56 5.71
N VAL A 50 -1.88 7.94 6.30
CA VAL A 50 -1.79 6.58 6.85
C VAL A 50 -2.74 5.67 6.09
N PHE A 51 -2.21 4.53 5.62
CA PHE A 51 -2.97 3.49 4.94
C PHE A 51 -3.06 2.23 5.79
N GLU A 52 -4.24 1.63 5.84
CA GLU A 52 -4.52 0.48 6.71
C GLU A 52 -5.14 -0.72 5.98
N PRO A 53 -4.43 -1.37 5.03
CA PRO A 53 -4.95 -2.55 4.36
C PRO A 53 -5.06 -3.74 5.32
N THR A 54 -6.11 -4.54 5.16
CA THR A 54 -6.33 -5.78 5.92
C THR A 54 -6.04 -6.99 5.03
N PHE A 55 -5.31 -7.95 5.58
CA PHE A 55 -4.92 -9.18 4.88
C PHE A 55 -5.40 -10.40 5.65
N ARG A 56 -5.73 -11.45 4.90
CA ARG A 56 -5.71 -12.80 5.48
C ARG A 56 -4.28 -13.29 5.50
N VAL A 57 -3.87 -13.92 6.59
CA VAL A 57 -2.50 -14.40 6.80
C VAL A 57 -2.47 -15.88 7.16
N ALA A 58 -1.43 -16.56 6.65
CA ALA A 58 -1.13 -17.95 6.90
C ALA A 58 0.40 -18.16 7.00
N PRO A 59 0.89 -19.14 7.78
CA PRO A 59 2.31 -19.44 7.85
C PRO A 59 2.82 -20.06 6.54
N LEU A 60 4.09 -19.81 6.24
CA LEU A 60 4.89 -20.54 5.26
C LEU A 60 5.96 -21.38 5.95
N SER A 61 6.60 -22.27 5.18
CA SER A 61 7.83 -22.92 5.62
C SER A 61 8.91 -21.89 5.96
N GLY A 62 9.77 -22.22 6.92
CA GLY A 62 10.86 -21.32 7.34
C GLY A 62 10.42 -20.12 8.19
N GLY A 63 9.19 -20.12 8.72
CA GLY A 63 8.71 -19.08 9.63
C GLY A 63 8.30 -17.77 8.93
N LEU A 64 8.16 -17.77 7.60
CA LEU A 64 7.67 -16.61 6.85
C LEU A 64 6.14 -16.55 6.82
N THR A 65 5.60 -15.40 6.42
CA THR A 65 4.15 -15.18 6.31
C THR A 65 3.70 -15.13 4.86
N ASN A 66 2.64 -15.88 4.54
CA ASN A 66 1.86 -15.69 3.32
C ASN A 66 0.72 -14.70 3.57
N PHE A 67 0.75 -13.59 2.84
CA PHE A 67 -0.32 -12.59 2.83
C PHE A 67 -1.28 -12.87 1.67
N LEU A 68 -2.58 -12.80 1.95
CA LEU A 68 -3.66 -13.12 1.01
C LEU A 68 -4.72 -12.02 1.05
N GLY A 69 -5.50 -11.94 -0.02
CA GLY A 69 -6.56 -10.94 -0.16
C GLY A 69 -6.31 -10.01 -1.36
N PRO A 70 -7.20 -9.05 -1.59
CA PRO A 70 -7.24 -8.29 -2.83
C PRO A 70 -6.11 -7.26 -2.96
N PHE A 71 -5.49 -6.86 -1.84
CA PHE A 71 -4.27 -6.04 -1.81
C PHE A 71 -2.99 -6.84 -2.08
N ALA A 72 -3.01 -8.17 -1.89
CA ALA A 72 -1.81 -9.00 -1.98
C ALA A 72 -1.42 -9.25 -3.45
N LYS A 73 -0.16 -8.98 -3.78
CA LYS A 73 0.45 -9.21 -5.10
C LYS A 73 1.67 -10.11 -4.97
N GLY A 74 2.18 -10.59 -6.10
CA GLY A 74 3.36 -11.48 -6.17
C GLY A 74 3.03 -12.95 -5.95
N THR A 75 4.04 -13.76 -5.68
CA THR A 75 3.92 -15.17 -5.26
C THR A 75 3.81 -15.27 -3.73
N PRO A 76 3.47 -16.43 -3.13
CA PRO A 76 3.44 -16.58 -1.67
C PRO A 76 4.72 -16.16 -0.96
N THR A 77 5.90 -16.36 -1.55
CA THR A 77 7.21 -16.01 -0.98
C THR A 77 7.68 -14.60 -1.32
N GLU A 78 6.99 -13.91 -2.22
CA GLU A 78 7.35 -12.57 -2.71
C GLU A 78 6.19 -11.60 -2.53
N ARG A 79 5.45 -11.73 -1.42
CA ARG A 79 4.27 -10.90 -1.17
C ARG A 79 4.65 -9.44 -1.03
N PHE A 80 3.84 -8.60 -1.66
CA PHE A 80 3.85 -7.14 -1.52
C PHE A 80 2.45 -6.60 -1.78
N PHE A 81 2.23 -5.32 -1.48
CA PHE A 81 1.08 -4.58 -1.98
C PHE A 81 1.53 -3.25 -2.59
N TYR A 82 0.65 -2.58 -3.33
CA TYR A 82 0.98 -1.30 -3.97
C TYR A 82 0.37 -0.12 -3.23
N LEU A 83 1.19 0.91 -3.08
CA LEU A 83 0.71 2.28 -3.06
C LEU A 83 0.86 2.86 -4.47
N SER A 84 -0.16 3.55 -4.94
CA SER A 84 -0.28 4.02 -6.31
C SER A 84 -0.53 5.51 -6.34
N TRP A 85 0.33 6.24 -7.07
CA TRP A 85 0.06 7.63 -7.42
C TRP A 85 -0.89 7.68 -8.61
N VAL A 86 -1.94 8.46 -8.44
CA VAL A 86 -2.98 8.68 -9.44
C VAL A 86 -3.21 10.16 -9.65
N THR A 87 -3.62 10.56 -10.85
CA THR A 87 -4.26 11.86 -11.07
C THR A 87 -5.77 11.70 -11.01
N LYS A 88 -6.47 12.69 -10.46
CA LYS A 88 -7.93 12.74 -10.43
C LYS A 88 -8.43 13.65 -11.55
N GLY A 89 -9.15 13.07 -12.51
CA GLY A 89 -9.79 13.80 -13.61
C GLY A 89 -11.02 14.61 -13.15
N PRO A 90 -11.59 15.43 -14.04
CA PRO A 90 -12.68 16.35 -13.70
C PRO A 90 -13.96 15.63 -13.25
N TYR A 91 -14.18 14.39 -13.68
CA TYR A 91 -15.33 13.57 -13.30
C TYR A 91 -15.01 12.60 -12.14
N GLY A 92 -13.83 12.73 -11.54
CA GLY A 92 -13.38 11.89 -10.43
C GLY A 92 -12.72 10.58 -10.85
N ASP A 93 -12.49 10.36 -12.14
CA ASP A 93 -11.73 9.20 -12.63
C ASP A 93 -10.28 9.24 -12.12
N LEU A 94 -9.80 8.11 -11.62
CA LEU A 94 -8.43 7.97 -11.14
C LEU A 94 -7.56 7.34 -12.24
N ARG A 95 -6.52 8.06 -12.66
CA ARG A 95 -5.55 7.58 -13.65
C ARG A 95 -4.20 7.37 -12.98
N MET A 96 -3.84 6.10 -12.83
CA MET A 96 -2.57 5.72 -12.24
C MET A 96 -1.39 6.06 -13.16
N PHE A 97 -0.34 6.66 -12.61
CA PHE A 97 0.88 6.97 -13.35
C PHE A 97 2.16 6.45 -12.70
N ARG A 98 2.14 6.12 -11.40
CA ARG A 98 3.30 5.53 -10.71
C ARG A 98 2.85 4.63 -9.56
N ARG A 99 3.69 3.68 -9.18
CA ARG A 99 3.47 2.77 -8.04
C ARG A 99 4.74 2.55 -7.22
N ALA A 100 4.56 2.33 -5.93
CA ALA A 100 5.58 1.82 -5.01
C ALA A 100 5.16 0.44 -4.49
N LYS A 101 6.09 -0.52 -4.51
CA LYS A 101 5.90 -1.83 -3.89
C LYS A 101 6.25 -1.74 -2.41
N ILE A 102 5.31 -2.09 -1.54
CA ILE A 102 5.57 -2.26 -0.12
C ILE A 102 5.75 -3.76 0.13
N LEU A 103 7.01 -4.17 0.33
CA LEU A 103 7.37 -5.58 0.47
C LEU A 103 6.88 -6.14 1.80
N LEU A 104 6.27 -7.32 1.78
CA LEU A 104 5.79 -8.04 2.95
C LEU A 104 6.48 -9.40 3.14
N SER A 105 7.23 -9.86 2.14
CA SER A 105 7.92 -11.17 2.16
C SER A 105 8.93 -11.35 3.29
N HIS A 106 9.45 -10.26 3.84
CA HIS A 106 10.40 -10.27 4.95
C HIS A 106 9.72 -10.34 6.33
N VAL A 107 8.38 -10.33 6.41
CA VAL A 107 7.66 -10.32 7.68
C VAL A 107 7.55 -11.74 8.24
N PRO A 108 8.17 -12.02 9.40
CA PRO A 108 8.13 -13.35 9.99
C PRO A 108 6.79 -13.63 10.69
N TRP A 109 6.41 -14.89 10.73
CA TRP A 109 5.12 -15.37 11.24
C TRP A 109 4.92 -15.03 12.72
N GLU A 110 5.97 -15.13 13.54
CA GLU A 110 5.86 -14.78 14.96
C GLU A 110 5.50 -13.31 15.18
N ARG A 111 5.98 -12.39 14.32
CA ARG A 111 5.65 -10.97 14.40
C ARG A 111 4.17 -10.73 14.08
N VAL A 112 3.62 -11.49 13.13
CA VAL A 112 2.20 -11.44 12.76
C VAL A 112 1.32 -11.96 13.88
N VAL A 113 1.66 -13.14 14.44
CA VAL A 113 0.92 -13.72 15.57
C VAL A 113 0.91 -12.74 16.74
N ARG A 114 2.06 -12.15 17.08
CA ARG A 114 2.17 -11.17 18.16
C ARG A 114 1.32 -9.93 17.91
N ALA A 115 1.31 -9.39 16.70
CA ALA A 115 0.50 -8.22 16.35
C ALA A 115 -1.01 -8.51 16.55
N ILE A 116 -1.46 -9.68 16.10
CA ILE A 116 -2.88 -10.09 16.23
C ILE A 116 -3.25 -10.33 17.70
N GLN A 117 -2.41 -11.00 18.48
CA GLN A 117 -2.64 -11.23 19.91
C GLN A 117 -2.73 -9.94 20.72
N LEU A 118 -1.93 -8.93 20.35
CA LEU A 118 -1.95 -7.61 20.98
C LEU A 118 -3.08 -6.71 20.45
N GLY A 119 -3.83 -7.14 19.43
CA GLY A 119 -4.85 -6.32 18.78
C GLY A 119 -4.31 -5.09 18.04
N ASN A 120 -3.01 -5.07 17.72
CA ASN A 120 -2.34 -3.93 17.11
C ASN A 120 -2.11 -4.15 15.61
N PRO A 121 -2.21 -3.10 14.77
CA PRO A 121 -1.80 -3.21 13.38
C PRO A 121 -0.28 -3.46 13.29
N LEU A 122 0.13 -4.27 12.31
CA LEU A 122 1.53 -4.43 11.97
C LEU A 122 2.00 -3.18 11.23
N ARG A 123 2.87 -2.39 11.87
CA ARG A 123 3.50 -1.24 11.21
C ARG A 123 4.60 -1.69 10.25
N VAL A 124 4.53 -1.20 9.02
CA VAL A 124 5.62 -1.28 8.04
C VAL A 124 5.92 0.13 7.54
N GLU A 125 7.20 0.42 7.38
CA GLU A 125 7.72 1.74 6.98
C GLU A 125 8.19 1.72 5.52
#